data_AF-H9MAL0-F1
#
_entry.id   AF-H9MAL0-F1
#
_cell.length_a   1.000
_cell.length_b   1.000
_cell.length_c   1.000
_cell.angle_alpha   90.00
_cell.angle_beta   90.00
_cell.angle_gamma   90.00
#
_symmetry.space_group_name_H-M   'P 1'
#
loop_
_entity.id
_entity.type
_entity.pdbx_description
1 polymer ?
#
loop_
_entity_poly.entity_id
_entity_poly.type
_entity_poly.pdbx_seq_one_letter_code
_entity_poly.pdbx_strand_id
1 'polypeptide(L)'
;PAFVQVDQNTTELKISNVKAMNTAIDQVDGSNLKLQYTQKKLKLKVELDTHVRIKISKLKTGKIKITVQCDGVPEAKTTLD
;
A
#
# COMPACT_ATOMS: atom_id res chain seq x y z
N PRO A 1 -11.94 -3.20 2.70
CA PRO A 1 -11.28 -2.09 1.95
C PRO A 1 -12.37 -1.30 1.23
N ALA A 2 -12.42 0.01 1.44
CA ALA A 2 -13.41 0.88 0.81
C ALA A 2 -12.70 1.97 0.02
N PHE A 3 -13.12 2.16 -1.22
CA PHE A 3 -12.76 3.32 -2.02
C PHE A 3 -13.78 4.42 -1.76
N VAL A 4 -13.32 5.59 -1.33
CA VAL A 4 -14.14 6.77 -1.11
C VAL A 4 -13.66 7.86 -2.06
N GLN A 5 -14.54 8.33 -2.92
CA GLN A 5 -14.22 9.48 -3.75
C GLN A 5 -14.33 10.74 -2.87
N VAL A 6 -13.20 11.40 -2.65
CA VAL A 6 -13.12 12.60 -1.80
C VAL A 6 -13.30 13.86 -2.64
N ASP A 7 -12.67 13.88 -3.82
CA ASP A 7 -12.80 14.97 -4.81
C ASP A 7 -13.11 14.40 -6.20
N GLN A 8 -13.41 15.28 -7.15
CA GLN A 8 -13.72 14.90 -8.53
C GLN A 8 -12.67 13.98 -9.16
N ASN A 9 -11.39 14.14 -8.80
CA ASN A 9 -10.27 13.36 -9.32
C ASN A 9 -9.49 12.58 -8.24
N THR A 10 -9.97 12.57 -7.00
CA THR A 10 -9.26 11.97 -5.86
C THR A 10 -10.10 10.87 -5.23
N THR A 11 -9.55 9.66 -5.16
CA THR A 11 -10.16 8.54 -4.45
C THR A 11 -9.21 8.05 -3.36
N GLU A 12 -9.71 7.93 -2.14
CA GLU A 12 -8.98 7.35 -1.02
C GLU A 12 -9.32 5.87 -0.87
N LEU A 13 -8.30 5.06 -0.59
CA LEU A 13 -8.46 3.67 -0.21
C LEU A 13 -8.09 3.50 1.26
N LYS A 14 -9.08 3.17 2.10
CA LYS A 14 -8.82 2.79 3.49
C LYS A 14 -8.57 1.29 3.60
N ILE A 15 -7.38 0.93 4.08
CA ILE A 15 -6.98 -0.46 4.38
C ILE A 15 -6.90 -0.61 5.90
N SER A 16 -7.90 -1.24 6.50
CA SER A 16 -8.01 -1.38 7.96
C SER A 16 -7.39 -2.67 8.53
N ASN A 17 -7.07 -3.64 7.67
CA ASN A 17 -6.67 -4.98 8.09
C ASN A 17 -5.29 -5.35 7.52
N VAL A 18 -4.31 -4.46 7.66
CA VAL A 18 -2.92 -4.79 7.34
C VAL A 18 -2.42 -5.78 8.38
N LYS A 19 -2.03 -6.98 7.94
CA LYS A 19 -1.41 -8.00 8.79
C LYS A 19 0.04 -8.16 8.37
N ALA A 20 0.94 -8.12 9.34
CA ALA A 20 2.30 -8.59 9.10
C ALA A 20 2.28 -10.12 8.98
N MET A 21 2.93 -10.64 7.94
CA MET A 21 3.26 -12.05 7.85
C MET A 21 4.75 -12.20 8.10
N ASN A 22 5.11 -13.15 8.95
CA ASN A 22 6.50 -13.55 9.09
C ASN A 22 6.84 -14.44 7.89
N THR A 23 7.75 -13.97 7.06
CA THR A 23 8.30 -14.73 5.94
C THR A 23 9.76 -15.04 6.25
N ALA A 24 10.16 -16.29 6.00
CA ALA A 24 11.56 -16.65 6.08
C ALA A 24 12.33 -15.85 5.02
N ILE A 25 13.34 -15.11 5.46
CA ILE A 25 14.27 -14.37 4.61
C ILE A 25 15.65 -15.01 4.75
N ASP A 26 16.46 -14.92 3.71
CA ASP A 26 17.82 -15.42 3.79
C ASP A 26 18.68 -14.55 4.73
N GLN A 27 19.88 -15.05 5.06
CA GLN A 27 20.76 -14.38 6.02
C GLN A 27 21.29 -13.03 5.51
N VAL A 28 21.47 -12.90 4.19
CA VAL A 28 22.01 -11.67 3.57
C VAL A 28 20.95 -10.58 3.61
N ASP A 29 19.74 -10.90 3.16
CA ASP A 29 18.58 -10.01 3.18
C ASP A 29 18.19 -9.65 4.61
N GLY A 30 18.23 -10.61 5.54
CA GLY A 30 17.97 -10.36 6.96
C GLY A 30 18.98 -9.41 7.61
N SER A 31 20.27 -9.52 7.25
CA SER A 31 21.31 -8.62 7.74
C SER A 31 21.12 -7.20 7.20
N ASN A 32 20.80 -7.07 5.91
CA ASN A 32 20.50 -5.79 5.27
C ASN A 32 19.25 -5.13 5.88
N LEU A 33 18.18 -5.91 6.09
CA LEU A 33 16.94 -5.44 6.71
C LEU A 33 17.20 -4.94 8.14
N LYS A 34 17.97 -5.69 8.93
CA LYS A 34 18.36 -5.30 10.29
C LYS A 34 19.18 -4.00 10.30
N LEU A 35 20.11 -3.83 9.36
CA LEU A 35 20.89 -2.59 9.22
C LEU A 35 19.99 -1.40 8.86
N GLN A 36 19.08 -1.55 7.89
CA GLN A 36 18.16 -0.48 7.49
C GLN A 36 17.21 -0.09 8.62
N TYR A 37 16.70 -1.06 9.36
CA TYR A 37 15.89 -0.82 10.57
C TYR A 37 16.68 -0.04 11.62
N THR A 38 17.90 -0.49 11.95
CA THR A 38 18.76 0.16 12.95
C THR A 38 19.11 1.61 12.56
N GLN A 39 19.29 1.86 11.26
CA GLN A 39 19.58 3.19 10.72
C GLN A 39 18.34 4.06 10.53
N LYS A 40 17.12 3.57 10.83
CA LYS A 40 15.85 4.25 10.56
C LYS A 40 15.70 4.66 9.09
N LYS A 41 16.18 3.79 8.19
CA LYS A 41 16.13 3.96 6.73
C LYS A 41 15.23 2.93 6.06
N LEU A 42 14.43 2.21 6.84
CA LEU A 42 13.50 1.24 6.31
C LEU A 42 12.48 1.95 5.41
N LYS A 43 12.36 1.46 4.19
CA LYS A 43 11.42 1.98 3.19
C LYS A 43 10.33 0.96 2.97
N LEU A 44 9.09 1.44 2.90
CA LEU A 44 7.97 0.60 2.54
C LEU A 44 7.78 0.63 1.02
N LYS A 45 7.55 -0.55 0.46
CA LYS A 45 6.98 -0.74 -0.86
C LYS A 45 5.51 -1.09 -0.68
N VAL A 46 4.62 -0.30 -1.26
CA VAL A 46 3.19 -0.55 -1.24
C VAL A 46 2.75 -0.91 -2.66
N GLU A 47 2.18 -2.09 -2.80
CA GLU A 47 1.60 -2.57 -4.05
C GLU A 47 0.11 -2.84 -3.83
N LEU A 48 -0.71 -2.28 -4.70
CA LEU A 48 -2.15 -2.43 -4.68
C LEU A 48 -2.62 -2.89 -6.05
N ASP A 49 -3.09 -4.13 -6.10
CA ASP A 49 -3.84 -4.66 -7.23
C ASP A 49 -5.33 -4.66 -6.92
N THR A 50 -6.12 -3.99 -7.75
CA THR A 50 -7.56 -3.90 -7.55
C THR A 50 -8.32 -3.87 -8.88
N HIS A 51 -9.62 -4.13 -8.81
CA HIS A 51 -10.53 -3.98 -9.94
C HIS A 51 -11.61 -2.99 -9.55
N VAL A 52 -11.66 -1.84 -10.23
CA VAL A 52 -12.66 -0.82 -9.97
C VAL A 52 -13.73 -0.81 -11.06
N ARG A 53 -14.92 -0.34 -10.69
CA ARG A 53 -16.00 -0.05 -11.62
C ARG A 53 -16.38 1.41 -11.44
N ILE A 54 -16.25 2.19 -12.50
CA ILE A 54 -16.56 3.62 -12.46
C ILE A 54 -17.99 3.80 -12.98
N LYS A 55 -18.77 4.63 -12.29
CA LYS A 55 -20.12 5.01 -12.72
C LYS A 55 -20.06 6.43 -13.24
N ILE A 56 -20.33 6.60 -14.54
CA ILE A 56 -20.44 7.90 -15.20
C ILE A 56 -21.91 8.11 -15.54
N SER A 57 -22.60 8.97 -14.79
CA SER A 57 -24.06 9.15 -14.91
C SER A 57 -24.81 7.80 -14.74
N LYS A 58 -25.60 7.38 -15.73
CA LYS A 58 -26.34 6.10 -15.72
C LYS A 58 -25.52 4.91 -16.24
N LEU A 59 -24.34 5.15 -16.81
CA LEU A 59 -23.48 4.12 -17.39
C LEU A 59 -22.45 3.63 -16.35
N LYS A 60 -22.31 2.32 -16.22
CA LYS A 60 -21.24 1.69 -15.45
C LYS A 60 -20.21 1.11 -16.41
N THR A 61 -18.92 1.35 -16.17
CA THR A 61 -17.85 0.72 -16.94
C THR A 61 -17.83 -0.80 -16.72
N GLY A 62 -17.03 -1.52 -17.52
CA GLY A 62 -16.53 -2.83 -17.13
C GLY A 62 -15.66 -2.75 -15.88
N LYS A 63 -15.26 -3.91 -15.33
CA LYS A 63 -14.21 -3.95 -14.30
C LYS A 63 -12.89 -3.57 -14.96
N ILE A 64 -12.24 -2.54 -14.45
CA ILE A 64 -10.94 -2.08 -14.93
C ILE A 64 -9.91 -2.49 -13.88
N LYS A 65 -8.87 -3.22 -14.30
CA LYS A 65 -7.75 -3.55 -13.43
C LYS A 65 -6.91 -2.29 -13.21
N ILE A 66 -6.62 -2.00 -11.96
CA ILE A 66 -5.72 -0.93 -11.55
C ILE A 66 -4.62 -1.56 -10.69
N THR A 67 -3.38 -1.23 -11.05
CA THR A 67 -2.20 -1.58 -10.27
C THR A 67 -1.54 -0.27 -9.85
N VAL A 68 -1.37 -0.08 -8.54
CA VAL A 68 -0.66 1.07 -7.97
C VAL A 68 0.58 0.54 -7.26
N GLN A 69 1.73 1.11 -7.60
CA GLN A 69 3.00 0.84 -6.94
C GLN A 69 3.54 2.14 -6.37
N CYS A 70 3.77 2.15 -5.05
CA CYS A 70 4.41 3.24 -4.35
C CYS A 70 5.71 2.72 -3.73
N ASP A 71 6.83 3.16 -4.30
CA ASP A 71 8.16 2.80 -3.81
C ASP A 71 8.74 3.90 -2.93
N GLY A 72 9.53 3.50 -1.93
CA GLY A 72 10.33 4.42 -1.14
C GLY A 72 9.53 5.27 -0.15
N VAL A 73 8.35 4.81 0.26
CA VAL A 73 7.54 5.47 1.29
C VAL A 73 8.36 5.47 2.59
N PRO A 74 8.78 6.65 3.10
CA PRO A 74 9.50 6.72 4.36
C PRO A 74 8.58 6.20 5.47
N GLU A 75 9.14 5.57 6.49
CA GLU A 75 8.39 5.24 7.71
C GLU A 75 7.63 6.50 8.17
N ALA A 76 6.30 6.49 8.03
CA ALA A 76 5.46 7.47 8.70
C ALA A 76 5.74 7.32 10.20
N LYS A 77 5.91 8.43 10.92
CA LYS A 77 6.16 8.45 12.38
C LYS A 77 5.26 7.43 13.08
N THR A 78 5.81 6.26 13.40
CA THR A 78 5.10 5.25 14.19
C THR A 78 5.09 5.77 15.62
N THR A 79 3.93 6.26 16.08
CA THR A 79 3.66 6.29 17.52
C THR A 79 3.39 4.84 17.90
N LEU A 80 4.43 4.19 18.43
CA LEU A 80 4.29 2.91 19.11
C LEU A 80 3.70 3.24 20.49
N ASP A 81 2.44 2.84 20.72
CA ASP A 81 1.89 2.69 22.07
C ASP A 81 2.51 1.46 22.74
#